data_AF-A0A3N5R5J3-F1
#
_entry.id   AF-A0A3N5R5J3-F1
#
_cell.length_a   1.000
_cell.length_b   1.000
_cell.length_c   1.000
_cell.angle_alpha   90.00
_cell.angle_beta   90.00
_cell.angle_gamma   90.00
#
_symmetry.space_group_name_H-M   'P 1'
#
loop_
_entity.id
_entity.type
_entity.pdbx_description
1 polymer ?
#
loop_
_entity_poly.entity_id
_entity_poly.type
_entity_poly.pdbx_seq_one_letter_code
_entity_poly.pdbx_strand_id
1 'polypeptide(L)'
;MYLSHYKLDKKPFDISPNPEFLWLGEKHREGLAILKYGILENKGFLMITGDVGTGKTALIRSIENEIQAKIIIVTIPDPSLSLMDFYNIMAAELNMGRSF
;
A
#
# COMPACT_ATOMS: atom_id res chain seq x y z
N MET A 1 16.31 22.39 14.88
CA MET A 1 15.82 23.31 15.93
C MET A 1 14.67 22.70 16.73
N TYR A 2 13.53 22.35 16.12
CA TYR A 2 12.43 21.67 16.85
C TYR A 2 12.73 20.22 17.27
N LEU A 3 13.37 19.43 16.40
CA LEU A 3 13.72 18.03 16.69
C LEU A 3 14.58 17.88 17.94
N SER A 4 15.66 18.67 18.03
CA SER A 4 16.57 18.68 19.18
C SER A 4 15.91 19.19 20.47
N HIS A 5 15.00 20.16 20.36
CA HIS A 5 14.29 20.72 21.51
C HIS A 5 13.31 19.70 22.11
N TYR A 6 12.58 18.96 21.27
CA TYR A 6 11.60 17.95 21.68
C TYR A 6 12.15 16.51 21.74
N LYS A 7 13.45 16.32 21.49
CA LYS A 7 14.12 15.01 21.42
C LYS A 7 13.42 14.03 20.46
N LEU A 8 13.04 14.52 19.29
CA LEU A 8 12.41 13.73 18.22
C LEU A 8 13.44 13.33 17.17
N ASP A 9 13.38 12.09 16.70
CA ASP A 9 14.27 11.58 15.65
C ASP A 9 13.82 12.01 14.23
N LYS A 10 12.52 12.28 14.05
CA LYS A 10 11.91 12.67 12.77
C LYS A 10 10.90 13.80 12.95
N LYS A 11 10.65 14.54 11.86
CA LYS A 11 9.67 15.63 11.87
C LYS A 11 8.27 15.06 12.18
N PRO A 12 7.58 15.56 13.20
CA PRO A 12 6.20 15.18 13.45
C PRO A 12 5.28 15.83 12.41
N PHE A 13 4.15 15.18 12.11
CA PHE A 13 3.06 15.69 11.26
C PHE A 13 3.44 15.98 9.79
N ASP A 14 4.20 15.07 9.16
CA ASP A 14 4.33 15.12 7.70
C ASP A 14 2.96 14.87 7.04
N ILE A 15 2.69 15.59 5.95
CA ILE A 15 1.44 15.45 5.18
C ILE A 15 1.44 14.11 4.44
N SER A 16 2.63 13.62 4.10
CA SER A 16 2.78 12.34 3.41
C SER A 16 2.68 11.19 4.41
N PRO A 17 1.81 10.18 4.16
CA PRO A 17 1.74 9.01 5.01
C PRO A 17 3.08 8.25 4.96
N ASN A 18 3.75 8.11 6.10
CA ASN A 18 5.00 7.35 6.24
C ASN A 18 4.70 5.95 6.83
N PRO A 19 5.01 4.85 6.11
CA PRO A 19 4.79 3.48 6.58
C PRO A 19 5.45 3.15 7.93
N GLU A 20 6.55 3.79 8.30
CA GLU A 20 7.24 3.57 9.58
C GLU A 20 6.39 3.99 10.79
N PHE A 21 5.42 4.88 10.59
CA PHE A 21 4.50 5.36 11.62
C PHE A 21 3.14 4.66 11.55
N LEU A 22 3.03 3.57 10.79
CA LEU A 22 1.78 2.83 10.68
C LEU A 22 1.44 2.16 12.02
N TRP A 23 0.37 2.63 12.66
CA TRP A 23 -0.20 1.97 13.82
C TRP A 23 -1.35 1.05 13.41
N LEU A 24 -1.11 -0.26 13.53
CA LEU A 24 -2.10 -1.29 13.23
C LEU A 24 -2.95 -1.57 14.48
N GLY A 25 -4.09 -0.89 14.63
CA GLY A 25 -5.13 -1.26 15.58
C GLY A 25 -5.70 -2.66 15.31
N GLU A 26 -6.54 -3.17 16.22
CA GLU A 26 -7.05 -4.55 16.17
C GLU A 26 -7.69 -4.93 14.83
N LYS A 27 -8.63 -4.11 14.33
CA LYS A 27 -9.28 -4.33 13.03
C LYS A 27 -8.31 -4.23 11.85
N HIS A 28 -7.30 -3.36 11.93
CA HIS A 28 -6.27 -3.28 10.88
C HIS A 28 -5.43 -4.55 10.85
N ARG A 29 -5.04 -5.08 12.02
CA ARG A 29 -4.29 -6.35 12.12
C ARG A 29 -5.09 -7.52 11.55
N GLU A 30 -6.37 -7.60 11.87
CA GLU A 30 -7.28 -8.62 11.33
C GLU A 30 -7.39 -8.52 9.80
N GLY A 31 -7.66 -7.32 9.28
CA GLY A 31 -7.74 -7.09 7.83
C GLY A 31 -6.44 -7.44 7.10
N LEU A 32 -5.28 -7.07 7.68
CA LEU A 32 -3.97 -7.40 7.13
C LEU A 32 -3.71 -8.91 7.12
N ALA A 33 -4.09 -9.63 8.18
CA ALA A 33 -3.97 -11.08 8.27
C ALA A 33 -4.82 -11.78 7.20
N ILE A 34 -6.05 -11.33 6.98
CA ILE A 34 -6.94 -11.84 5.93
C ILE A 34 -6.31 -11.60 4.54
N LEU A 35 -5.79 -10.41 4.28
CA LEU A 35 -5.14 -10.08 3.01
C LEU A 35 -3.90 -10.95 2.78
N LYS A 36 -3.04 -11.07 3.80
CA LYS A 36 -1.83 -11.90 3.74
C LYS A 36 -2.15 -13.36 3.46
N TYR A 37 -3.11 -13.93 4.18
CA TYR A 37 -3.57 -15.29 3.97
C TYR A 37 -4.15 -15.49 2.57
N GLY A 38 -5.03 -14.58 2.13
CA GLY A 38 -5.65 -14.64 0.81
C GLY A 38 -4.64 -14.62 -0.34
N ILE A 39 -3.57 -13.82 -0.20
CA ILE A 39 -2.49 -13.74 -1.19
C ILE A 39 -1.65 -15.02 -1.18
N LEU A 40 -1.20 -15.50 -0.01
CA LEU A 40 -0.34 -16.68 0.11
C LEU A 40 -1.04 -17.97 -0.34
N GLU A 41 -2.34 -18.09 -0.08
CA GLU A 41 -3.16 -19.24 -0.48
C GLU A 41 -3.77 -19.09 -1.88
N ASN A 42 -3.40 -18.02 -2.61
CA ASN A 42 -3.86 -17.74 -3.96
C ASN A 42 -5.41 -17.81 -4.09
N LYS A 43 -6.14 -17.19 -3.16
CA LYS A 43 -7.62 -17.19 -3.11
C LYS A 43 -8.27 -16.38 -4.24
N GLY A 44 -7.48 -15.75 -5.12
CA GLY A 44 -7.96 -14.92 -6.22
C GLY A 44 -8.23 -13.49 -5.77
N PHE A 45 -9.50 -13.10 -5.71
CA PHE A 45 -9.90 -11.71 -5.47
C PHE A 45 -10.16 -11.42 -3.99
N LEU A 46 -9.58 -10.32 -3.49
CA LEU A 46 -9.76 -9.84 -2.13
C LEU A 46 -10.24 -8.39 -2.16
N MET A 47 -11.19 -8.05 -1.29
CA MET A 47 -11.77 -6.72 -1.20
C MET A 47 -11.65 -6.21 0.23
N ILE A 48 -11.12 -4.99 0.39
CA ILE A 48 -11.14 -4.27 1.66
C ILE A 48 -12.11 -3.09 1.57
N THR A 49 -12.98 -2.97 2.57
CA THR A 49 -14.01 -1.93 2.63
C THR A 49 -13.92 -1.17 3.96
N GLY A 50 -14.58 -0.02 4.01
CA GLY A 50 -14.58 0.86 5.18
C GLY A 50 -14.73 2.32 4.78
N ASP A 51 -15.03 3.17 5.76
CA ASP A 51 -15.33 4.59 5.52
C ASP A 51 -14.11 5.40 5.08
N VAL A 52 -14.33 6.63 4.64
CA VAL A 52 -13.23 7.57 4.30
C VAL A 52 -12.34 7.78 5.53
N GLY A 53 -11.02 7.78 5.32
CA GLY A 53 -10.06 7.99 6.41
C GLY A 53 -9.76 6.77 7.30
N THR A 54 -10.37 5.61 7.05
CA THR A 54 -10.14 4.36 7.83
C THR A 54 -8.83 3.64 7.50
N GLY A 55 -7.91 4.26 6.76
CA GLY A 55 -6.59 3.67 6.52
C GLY A 55 -6.53 2.52 5.51
N LYS A 56 -7.57 2.26 4.70
CA LYS A 56 -7.59 1.20 3.67
C LYS A 56 -6.34 1.19 2.78
N THR A 57 -5.99 2.33 2.18
CA THR A 57 -4.81 2.47 1.31
C THR A 57 -3.51 2.25 2.08
N ALA A 58 -3.44 2.70 3.34
CA ALA A 58 -2.29 2.46 4.19
C ALA A 58 -2.14 0.96 4.50
N LEU A 59 -3.25 0.25 4.71
CA LEU A 59 -3.24 -1.19 4.96
C LEU A 59 -2.81 -1.98 3.71
N ILE A 60 -3.31 -1.64 2.53
CA ILE A 60 -2.89 -2.26 1.26
C ILE A 60 -1.38 -2.08 1.06
N ARG A 61 -0.85 -0.86 1.23
CA ARG A 61 0.59 -0.59 1.11
C ARG A 61 1.43 -1.31 2.15
N SER A 62 0.88 -1.58 3.34
CA SER A 62 1.61 -2.32 4.38
C SER A 62 1.91 -3.77 4.00
N ILE A 63 1.13 -4.34 3.07
CA ILE A 63 1.34 -5.71 2.57
C ILE A 63 2.70 -5.87 1.91
N GLU A 64 3.19 -4.83 1.22
CA GLU A 64 4.50 -4.84 0.54
C GLU A 64 5.65 -5.12 1.53
N ASN A 65 5.52 -4.62 2.77
CA ASN A 65 6.50 -4.84 3.83
C ASN A 65 6.33 -6.19 4.56
N GLU A 66 5.15 -6.81 4.45
CA GLU A 66 4.76 -8.00 5.21
C GLU A 66 4.96 -9.33 4.46
N ILE A 67 4.92 -9.29 3.13
CA ILE A 67 5.07 -10.47 2.29
C ILE A 67 6.52 -10.62 1.85
N GLN A 68 7.21 -11.61 2.44
CA GLN A 68 8.59 -11.99 2.06
C GLN A 68 8.65 -12.96 0.86
N ALA A 69 7.51 -13.26 0.24
CA ALA A 69 7.46 -14.13 -0.92
C ALA A 69 7.96 -13.40 -2.17
N LYS A 70 8.45 -14.17 -3.16
CA LYS A 70 8.86 -13.64 -4.46
C LYS A 70 7.62 -13.29 -5.29
N ILE A 71 7.01 -12.14 -4.98
CA ILE A 71 5.85 -11.60 -5.69
C ILE A 71 6.23 -10.33 -6.45
N ILE A 72 5.54 -10.10 -7.56
CA ILE A 72 5.57 -8.83 -8.28
C ILE A 72 4.32 -8.07 -7.86
N ILE A 73 4.50 -6.83 -7.40
CA ILE A 73 3.42 -5.96 -6.96
C ILE A 73 3.25 -4.86 -8.01
N VAL A 74 2.00 -4.64 -8.43
CA VAL A 74 1.61 -3.57 -9.36
C VAL A 74 0.47 -2.81 -8.71
N THR A 75 0.62 -1.50 -8.56
CA THR A 75 -0.43 -0.65 -7.97
C THR A 75 -1.15 0.13 -9.05
N ILE A 76 -2.49 0.04 -9.07
CA ILE A 76 -3.34 0.77 -10.02
C ILE A 76 -4.28 1.67 -9.20
N PRO A 77 -4.00 2.98 -9.10
CA PRO A 77 -4.70 3.86 -8.16
C PRO A 77 -6.05 4.36 -8.66
N ASP A 78 -6.27 4.41 -9.98
CA ASP A 78 -7.45 4.98 -10.60
C ASP A 78 -8.29 3.88 -11.27
N PRO A 79 -9.53 3.62 -10.79
CA PRO A 79 -10.41 2.63 -11.39
C PRO A 79 -11.06 3.11 -12.70
N SER A 80 -10.95 4.40 -13.04
CA SER A 80 -11.59 5.03 -14.20
C SER A 80 -10.67 5.22 -15.41
N LEU A 81 -9.49 4.59 -15.38
CA LEU A 81 -8.50 4.66 -16.46
C LEU A 81 -9.07 4.17 -17.78
N SER A 82 -8.67 4.83 -18.87
CA SER A 82 -8.85 4.27 -20.20
C SER A 82 -8.02 2.99 -20.36
N LEU A 83 -8.40 2.14 -21.32
CA LEU A 83 -7.71 0.87 -21.56
C LEU A 83 -6.20 1.06 -21.82
N MET A 84 -5.83 2.08 -22.60
CA MET A 84 -4.43 2.35 -22.90
C MET A 84 -3.68 2.90 -21.68
N ASP A 85 -4.32 3.74 -20.87
CA ASP A 85 -3.69 4.25 -19.64
C ASP A 85 -3.45 3.14 -18.62
N PHE A 86 -4.39 2.20 -18.49
CA PHE A 86 -4.22 0.99 -17.69
C PHE A 86 -2.98 0.19 -18.12
N TYR A 87 -2.85 -0.10 -19.43
CA TYR A 87 -1.67 -0.83 -19.93
C TYR A 87 -0.37 -0.05 -19.75
N ASN A 88 -0.39 1.26 -19.98
CA ASN A 88 0.78 2.12 -19.80
C ASN A 88 1.24 2.16 -18.33
N ILE A 89 0.30 2.24 -17.39
CA ILE A 89 0.61 2.21 -15.95
C ILE A 89 1.13 0.83 -15.54
N MET A 90 0.47 -0.25 -15.97
CA MET A 90 0.97 -1.60 -15.69
C MET A 90 2.38 -1.83 -16.24
N ALA A 91 2.65 -1.42 -17.48
CA ALA A 91 3.98 -1.56 -18.07
C ALA A 91 5.04 -0.75 -17.30
N ALA A 92 4.69 0.47 -16.86
CA ALA A 92 5.58 1.30 -16.06
C ALA A 92 5.88 0.66 -14.68
N GLU A 93 4.86 0.19 -13.97
CA GLU A 93 5.01 -0.49 -12.66
C GLU A 93 5.82 -1.79 -12.77
N LEU A 94 5.67 -2.52 -13.87
CA LEU A 94 6.46 -3.73 -14.17
C LEU A 94 7.88 -3.43 -14.67
N ASN A 95 8.27 -2.15 -14.80
CA ASN A 95 9.53 -1.72 -15.40
C ASN A 95 9.75 -2.27 -16.82
N MET A 96 8.66 -2.50 -17.56
CA MET A 96 8.72 -2.85 -18.98
C MET A 96 9.06 -1.58 -19.76
N GLY A 97 10.22 -1.56 -20.41
CA GLY A 97 10.67 -0.42 -21.22
C GLY A 97 9.59 -0.02 -22.22
N ARG A 98 9.32 1.29 -22.33
CA ARG A 98 8.32 1.83 -23.26
C ARG A 98 8.79 1.59 -24.69
N SER A 99 8.23 0.60 -25.37
CA SER A 99 8.30 0.48 -26.82
C SER A 99 6.96 0.96 -27.36
N PHE A 100 6.91 2.19 -27.86
CA PHE A 100 5.82 2.67 -28.71
C PHE A 100 6.18 2.43 -30.16
#